data_AF-A0A7Y5MGD1-F1
#
_entry.id   AF-A0A7Y5MGD1-F1
#
_cell.length_a   1.000
_cell.length_b   1.000
_cell.length_c   1.000
_cell.angle_alpha   90.00
_cell.angle_beta   90.00
_cell.angle_gamma   90.00
#
_symmetry.space_group_name_H-M   'P 1'
#
loop_
_entity.id
_entity.type
_entity.pdbx_description
1 polymer ?
#
loop_
_entity_poly.entity_id
_entity_poly.type
_entity_poly.pdbx_seq_one_letter_code
_entity_poly.pdbx_strand_id
1 'polypeptide(L)'
;MDYSISITRSGSALHAVVTGTNSIRNVDRYLTEIRAASEEHGVKDILIEEQLQGDGLDTFDVFEVIRTHARYARDRKLRIAYVDLNRDHHRTTVAFGENLANILGVNVRVFASADEAAHWLGSGSR
;
A
#
# COMPACT_ATOMS: atom_id res chain seq x y z
N MET A 1 -6.20 15.65 11.97
CA MET A 1 -6.47 14.84 10.76
C MET A 1 -5.34 15.23 9.83
N ASP A 2 -4.22 14.52 9.94
CA ASP A 2 -2.94 15.13 9.59
C ASP A 2 -2.24 14.24 8.57
N TYR A 3 -2.95 13.87 7.51
CA TYR A 3 -2.34 13.24 6.33
C TYR A 3 -2.89 13.83 5.04
N SER A 4 -2.07 13.71 4.00
CA SER A 4 -2.40 14.05 2.62
C SER A 4 -2.06 12.86 1.73
N ILE A 5 -2.90 12.59 0.75
CA ILE A 5 -2.67 11.60 -0.30
C ILE A 5 -2.76 12.28 -1.66
N SER A 6 -1.81 11.97 -2.54
CA SER A 6 -1.85 12.31 -3.96
C SER A 6 -1.89 11.02 -4.76
N ILE A 7 -2.95 10.81 -5.53
CA ILE A 7 -3.10 9.66 -6.42
C ILE A 7 -2.97 10.16 -7.85
N THR A 8 -1.95 9.69 -8.55
CA THR A 8 -1.71 10.04 -9.96
C THR A 8 -1.52 8.78 -10.78
N ARG A 9 -1.80 8.86 -12.08
CA ARG A 9 -1.51 7.75 -12.99
C ARG A 9 -0.06 7.84 -13.43
N SER A 10 0.71 6.79 -13.16
CA SER A 10 2.10 6.66 -13.59
C SER A 10 2.22 5.44 -14.50
N GLY A 11 2.22 5.68 -15.81
CA GLY A 11 2.15 4.62 -16.82
C GLY A 11 0.85 3.81 -16.74
N SER A 12 0.98 2.50 -16.54
CA SER A 12 -0.16 1.58 -16.37
C SER A 12 -0.66 1.47 -14.92
N ALA A 13 0.04 2.06 -13.95
CA ALA A 13 -0.26 1.96 -12.53
C ALA A 13 -0.84 3.25 -11.95
N LEU A 14 -1.54 3.14 -10.82
CA LEU A 14 -1.80 4.27 -9.94
C LEU A 14 -0.66 4.41 -8.93
N HIS A 15 -0.11 5.60 -8.80
CA HIS A 15 0.89 5.95 -7.79
C HIS A 15 0.24 6.82 -6.73
N ALA A 16 0.10 6.27 -5.53
CA ALA A 16 -0.38 6.95 -4.35
C ALA A 16 0.81 7.34 -3.47
N VAL A 17 1.02 8.64 -3.29
CA VAL A 17 2.00 9.18 -2.33
C VAL A 17 1.25 9.66 -1.10
N VAL A 18 1.59 9.10 0.06
CA VAL A 18 0.92 9.38 1.33
C VAL A 18 1.91 10.03 2.28
N THR A 19 1.56 11.19 2.84
CA THR A 19 2.38 11.92 3.82
C THR A 19 1.52 12.28 5.03
N GLY A 20 2.08 12.39 6.23
CA GLY A 20 1.31 12.74 7.42
C GLY A 20 1.68 11.94 8.66
N THR A 21 0.77 11.81 9.62
CA THR A 21 0.96 10.98 10.82
C THR A 21 0.61 9.51 10.58
N ASN A 22 1.49 8.59 11.00
CA ASN A 22 1.19 7.17 11.00
C ASN A 22 0.18 6.83 12.09
N SER A 23 -1.02 6.43 11.69
CA SER A 23 -2.06 5.95 12.60
C SER A 23 -2.99 5.02 11.86
N ILE A 24 -3.53 4.02 12.56
CA ILE A 24 -4.45 3.04 11.96
C ILE A 24 -5.61 3.70 11.19
N ARG A 25 -6.14 4.81 11.73
CA ARG A 25 -7.22 5.58 11.11
C ARG A 25 -6.79 6.22 9.77
N ASN A 26 -5.57 6.76 9.70
CA ASN A 26 -5.07 7.37 8.48
C ASN A 26 -4.76 6.28 7.43
N VAL A 27 -4.21 5.15 7.89
CA VAL A 27 -3.91 3.99 7.05
C VAL A 27 -5.17 3.42 6.40
N ASP A 28 -6.18 3.14 7.21
CA ASP A 28 -7.47 2.64 6.73
C ASP A 28 -8.12 3.59 5.70
N ARG A 29 -8.03 4.89 5.96
CA ARG A 29 -8.64 5.89 5.08
C ARG A 29 -7.93 5.99 3.74
N TYR A 30 -6.60 6.11 3.71
CA TYR A 30 -5.90 6.24 2.43
C TYR A 30 -6.05 4.95 1.59
N LEU A 31 -6.10 3.76 2.21
CA LEU A 31 -6.36 2.51 1.50
C LEU A 31 -7.77 2.49 0.88
N THR A 32 -8.75 3.05 1.58
CA THR A 32 -10.11 3.23 1.04
C THR A 32 -10.13 4.18 -0.16
N GLU A 33 -9.36 5.28 -0.11
CA GLU A 33 -9.22 6.22 -1.24
C GLU A 33 -8.54 5.59 -2.46
N ILE A 34 -7.46 4.83 -2.24
CA ILE A 34 -6.76 4.08 -3.29
C ILE A 34 -7.69 3.07 -3.94
N ARG A 35 -8.50 2.36 -3.14
CA ARG A 35 -9.54 1.47 -3.64
C ARG A 35 -10.52 2.23 -4.56
N ALA A 36 -11.04 3.37 -4.13
CA ALA A 36 -11.98 4.15 -4.91
C ALA A 36 -11.37 4.59 -6.26
N ALA A 37 -10.13 5.09 -6.22
CA ALA A 37 -9.39 5.50 -7.43
C ALA A 37 -9.11 4.31 -8.38
N SER A 38 -8.78 3.14 -7.83
CA SER A 38 -8.61 1.90 -8.61
C SER A 38 -9.89 1.50 -9.34
N GLU A 39 -11.05 1.62 -8.69
CA GLU A 39 -12.35 1.34 -9.32
C GLU A 39 -12.70 2.36 -10.39
N GLU A 40 -12.53 3.64 -10.10
CA GLU A 40 -12.84 4.73 -11.01
C GLU A 40 -12.02 4.66 -12.30
N HIS A 41 -10.71 4.37 -12.17
CA HIS A 41 -9.80 4.31 -13.32
C HIS A 41 -9.66 2.93 -13.95
N GLY A 42 -10.24 1.88 -13.34
CA GLY A 42 -10.11 0.50 -13.80
C GLY A 42 -8.67 -0.04 -13.76
N VAL A 43 -7.81 0.55 -12.92
CA VAL A 43 -6.38 0.20 -12.80
C VAL A 43 -6.17 -0.75 -11.64
N LYS A 44 -5.43 -1.84 -11.86
CA LYS A 44 -5.17 -2.89 -10.87
C LYS A 44 -3.75 -2.87 -10.29
N ASP A 45 -2.82 -2.25 -11.02
CA ASP A 45 -1.45 -2.08 -10.60
C ASP A 45 -1.36 -0.80 -9.75
N ILE A 46 -0.99 -0.94 -8.48
CA ILE A 46 -0.98 0.14 -7.50
C ILE A 46 0.41 0.23 -6.88
N LEU A 47 1.01 1.41 -6.93
CA LEU A 47 2.21 1.76 -6.19
C LEU A 47 1.82 2.66 -5.02
N ILE A 48 2.11 2.21 -3.81
CA ILE A 48 1.87 2.96 -2.58
C ILE A 48 3.25 3.38 -2.06
N GLU A 49 3.45 4.69 -1.98
CA GLU A 49 4.65 5.29 -1.40
C GLU A 49 4.25 6.02 -0.12
N GLU A 50 4.62 5.43 1.01
CA GLU A 50 4.27 5.91 2.33
C GLU A 50 5.44 6.71 2.93
N GLN A 51 5.14 7.94 3.34
CA GLN A 51 6.02 8.87 4.04
C GLN A 51 5.34 9.34 5.34
N LEU A 52 4.63 8.44 6.01
CA LEU A 52 3.98 8.71 7.28
C LEU A 52 5.01 8.78 8.41
N GLN A 53 4.88 9.79 9.27
CA GLN A 53 5.75 10.13 10.37
C GLN A 53 5.19 9.61 11.70
N GLY A 54 6.09 9.38 12.65
CA GLY A 54 5.76 8.83 13.96
C GLY A 54 6.08 7.34 14.05
N ASP A 55 5.65 6.72 15.14
CA ASP A 55 5.91 5.30 15.38
C ASP A 55 5.19 4.43 14.36
N GLY A 56 5.84 3.33 13.98
CA GLY A 56 5.19 2.29 13.19
C GLY A 56 4.00 1.71 13.94
N LEU A 57 2.96 1.30 13.20
CA LEU A 57 1.84 0.56 13.76
C LEU A 57 2.33 -0.72 14.45
N ASP A 58 1.63 -1.14 15.50
CA ASP A 58 1.89 -2.44 16.09
C ASP A 58 1.38 -3.59 15.22
N THR A 59 1.79 -4.81 15.54
CA THR A 59 1.41 -6.01 14.78
C THR A 59 -0.11 -6.23 14.73
N PHE A 60 -0.85 -5.87 15.78
CA PHE A 60 -2.29 -6.07 15.85
C PHE A 60 -3.02 -5.07 14.96
N ASP A 61 -2.60 -3.80 14.97
CA ASP A 61 -3.11 -2.76 14.08
C ASP A 61 -2.87 -3.12 12.60
N VAL A 62 -1.66 -3.60 12.27
CA VAL A 62 -1.33 -4.08 10.91
C VAL A 62 -2.21 -5.26 10.52
N PHE A 63 -2.44 -6.21 11.44
CA PHE A 63 -3.33 -7.34 11.20
C PHE A 63 -4.76 -6.90 10.88
N GLU A 64 -5.33 -5.98 11.66
CA GLU A 64 -6.69 -5.48 11.49
C GLU A 64 -6.87 -4.74 10.16
N VAL A 65 -5.92 -3.87 9.79
CA VAL A 65 -5.92 -3.16 8.51
C VAL A 65 -5.90 -4.15 7.35
N ILE A 66 -4.96 -5.10 7.35
CA ILE A 66 -4.82 -6.03 6.24
C ILE A 66 -6.06 -6.91 6.12
N ARG A 67 -6.59 -7.44 7.22
CA ARG A 67 -7.80 -8.26 7.20
C ARG A 67 -8.99 -7.49 6.60
N THR A 68 -9.10 -6.21 6.89
CA THR A 68 -10.17 -5.33 6.39
C THR A 68 -10.10 -5.15 4.88
N HIS A 69 -8.90 -4.92 4.33
CA HIS A 69 -8.71 -4.58 2.91
C HIS A 69 -8.42 -5.79 2.00
N ALA A 70 -7.95 -6.92 2.55
CA ALA A 70 -7.45 -8.04 1.77
C ALA A 70 -8.48 -8.67 0.84
N ARG A 71 -9.73 -8.87 1.30
CA ARG A 71 -10.78 -9.47 0.47
C ARG A 71 -10.98 -8.68 -0.82
N TYR A 72 -11.08 -7.35 -0.69
CA TYR A 72 -11.28 -6.48 -1.83
C TYR A 72 -10.10 -6.56 -2.81
N ALA A 73 -8.87 -6.39 -2.30
CA ALA A 73 -7.67 -6.41 -3.13
C ALA A 73 -7.50 -7.74 -3.87
N ARG A 74 -7.75 -8.86 -3.19
CA ARG A 74 -7.74 -10.20 -3.80
C ARG A 74 -8.80 -10.35 -4.88
N ASP A 75 -10.05 -10.04 -4.58
CA ASP A 75 -11.17 -10.28 -5.49
C ASP A 75 -11.05 -9.41 -6.77
N ARG A 76 -10.46 -8.22 -6.66
CA ARG A 76 -10.12 -7.35 -7.80
C ARG A 76 -8.80 -7.68 -8.48
N LYS A 77 -8.04 -8.64 -7.94
CA LYS A 77 -6.70 -9.04 -8.41
C LYS A 77 -5.74 -7.85 -8.49
N LEU A 78 -5.74 -7.02 -7.45
CA LEU A 78 -4.80 -5.90 -7.36
C LEU A 78 -3.37 -6.43 -7.22
N ARG A 79 -2.43 -5.74 -7.86
CA ARG A 79 -0.99 -5.92 -7.68
C ARG A 79 -0.47 -4.67 -6.99
N ILE A 80 0.00 -4.83 -5.76
CA ILE A 80 0.35 -3.71 -4.89
C ILE A 80 1.87 -3.73 -4.68
N ALA A 81 2.54 -2.66 -5.09
CA ALA A 81 3.91 -2.39 -4.72
C ALA A 81 3.91 -1.38 -3.58
N TYR A 82 4.46 -1.74 -2.43
CA TYR A 82 4.47 -0.90 -1.24
C TYR A 82 5.89 -0.44 -0.92
N VAL A 83 6.06 0.85 -0.67
CA VAL A 83 7.32 1.48 -0.30
C VAL A 83 7.08 2.25 0.98
N ASP A 84 7.79 1.86 2.04
CA ASP A 84 7.83 2.62 3.29
C ASP A 84 9.14 3.40 3.34
N LEU A 85 9.04 4.73 3.31
CA LEU A 85 10.20 5.62 3.37
C LEU A 85 10.56 6.04 4.79
N ASN A 86 9.72 5.73 5.78
CA ASN A 86 10.03 6.02 7.17
C ASN A 86 11.00 4.97 7.73
N ARG A 87 12.23 5.42 8.04
CA ARG A 87 13.28 4.55 8.57
C ARG A 87 13.06 4.15 10.03
N ASP A 88 12.20 4.85 10.74
CA ASP A 88 11.86 4.59 12.14
C ASP A 88 10.83 3.45 12.25
N HIS A 89 10.14 3.11 11.17
CA HIS A 89 9.26 1.96 11.12
C HIS A 89 10.07 0.65 11.17
N HIS A 90 9.62 -0.28 12.03
CA HIS A 90 10.27 -1.56 12.19
C HIS A 90 10.07 -2.42 10.94
N ARG A 91 11.18 -2.77 10.26
CA ARG A 91 11.17 -3.65 9.07
C ARG A 91 10.46 -4.98 9.31
N THR A 92 10.51 -5.50 10.53
CA THR A 92 9.81 -6.73 10.92
C THR A 92 8.29 -6.58 10.82
N THR A 93 7.74 -5.42 11.16
CA THR A 93 6.30 -5.12 11.06
C THR A 93 5.87 -5.00 9.61
N VAL A 94 6.65 -4.30 8.78
CA VAL A 94 6.37 -4.18 7.34
C VAL A 94 6.41 -5.55 6.65
N ALA A 95 7.41 -6.38 6.96
CA ALA A 95 7.50 -7.75 6.46
C ALA A 95 6.37 -8.66 6.98
N PHE A 96 5.92 -8.47 8.23
CA PHE A 96 4.74 -9.15 8.74
C PHE A 96 3.49 -8.80 7.91
N GLY A 97 3.31 -7.51 7.60
CA GLY A 97 2.20 -7.06 6.77
C GLY A 97 2.21 -7.66 5.36
N GLU A 98 3.36 -7.64 4.69
CA GLU A 98 3.55 -8.29 3.39
C GLU A 98 3.18 -9.78 3.43
N ASN A 99 3.71 -10.51 4.41
CA ASN A 99 3.46 -11.94 4.56
C ASN A 99 1.97 -12.24 4.80
N LEU A 100 1.33 -11.49 5.71
CA LEU A 100 -0.08 -11.68 6.03
C LEU A 100 -0.98 -11.42 4.82
N ALA A 101 -0.73 -10.33 4.09
CA ALA A 101 -1.49 -10.00 2.89
C ALA A 101 -1.33 -11.08 1.80
N ASN A 102 -0.11 -11.59 1.60
CA ASN A 102 0.16 -12.69 0.68
C ASN A 102 -0.56 -13.99 1.11
N ILE A 103 -0.56 -14.34 2.40
CA ILE A 103 -1.32 -15.49 2.94
C ILE A 103 -2.82 -15.35 2.65
N LEU A 104 -3.36 -14.13 2.73
CA LEU A 104 -4.76 -13.85 2.43
C LEU A 104 -5.06 -13.77 0.92
N GLY A 105 -4.06 -13.98 0.07
CA GLY A 105 -4.17 -14.05 -1.39
C GLY A 105 -4.06 -12.70 -2.11
N VAL A 106 -3.60 -11.65 -1.43
CA VAL A 106 -3.31 -10.35 -2.06
C VAL A 106 -1.92 -10.40 -2.69
N ASN A 107 -1.79 -9.97 -3.94
CA ASN A 107 -0.47 -9.85 -4.58
C ASN A 107 0.17 -8.53 -4.14
N VAL A 108 0.91 -8.56 -3.04
CA VAL A 108 1.64 -7.41 -2.53
C VAL A 108 3.13 -7.72 -2.40
N ARG A 109 3.96 -6.71 -2.67
CA ARG A 109 5.39 -6.78 -2.43
C ARG A 109 5.93 -5.47 -1.88
N VAL A 110 6.85 -5.57 -0.92
CA VAL A 110 7.52 -4.41 -0.32
C VAL A 110 8.84 -4.14 -1.04
N PHE A 111 9.14 -2.86 -1.28
CA PHE A 111 10.33 -2.39 -1.97
C PHE A 111 11.05 -1.31 -1.18
N ALA A 112 12.35 -1.14 -1.47
CA ALA A 112 13.16 -0.11 -0.84
C ALA A 112 12.99 1.27 -1.49
N SER A 113 12.45 1.33 -2.72
CA SER A 113 12.25 2.58 -3.46
C SER A 113 11.06 2.49 -4.42
N ALA A 114 10.51 3.66 -4.76
CA ALA A 114 9.45 3.80 -5.76
C ALA A 114 9.90 3.32 -7.15
N ASP A 115 11.18 3.50 -7.50
CA ASP A 115 11.71 3.07 -8.80
C ASP A 115 11.71 1.53 -8.95
N GLU A 116 12.15 0.79 -7.92
CA GLU A 116 12.11 -0.67 -7.91
C GLU A 116 10.66 -1.20 -7.95
N ALA A 117 9.78 -0.57 -7.18
CA ALA A 117 8.35 -0.86 -7.15
C ALA A 117 7.70 -0.65 -8.52
N ALA A 118 7.98 0.47 -9.18
CA ALA A 118 7.45 0.81 -10.49
C ALA A 118 7.94 -0.18 -11.56
N HIS A 119 9.22 -0.55 -11.51
CA HIS A 119 9.79 -1.55 -12.41
C HIS A 119 9.09 -2.91 -12.25
N TRP A 120 8.83 -3.35 -11.01
CA TRP A 120 8.10 -4.61 -10.77
C TRP A 120 6.68 -4.59 -11.33
N LEU A 121 5.94 -3.48 -11.15
CA LEU A 121 4.60 -3.33 -11.73
C LEU A 121 4.65 -3.39 -13.26
N GLY A 122 5.58 -2.65 -13.88
CA GLY A 122 5.77 -2.63 -15.34
C GLY A 122 6.23 -3.96 -15.93
N SER A 123 7.00 -4.77 -15.19
CA SER A 123 7.50 -6.07 -15.66
C SER A 123 6.42 -7.16 -15.75
N GLY A 124 5.26 -6.96 -15.09
CA GLY A 124 4.18 -7.96 -15.00
C GLY A 124 2.96 -7.71 -15.89
N SER A 125 2.98 -6.66 -16.72
CA SER A 125 1.95 -6.44 -17.75
C SER A 125 2.27 -7.28 -19.01
N ARG A 126 1.95 -8.57 -18.98
CA ARG A 126 1.88 -9.45 -20.16
C ARG A 126 0.64 -10.32 -20.11
#